data_AF-A0A6V7IV77-F1
#
_entry.id   AF-A0A6V7IV77-F1
#
_cell.length_a   1.000
_cell.length_b   1.000
_cell.length_c   1.000
_cell.angle_alpha   90.00
_cell.angle_beta   90.00
_cell.angle_gamma   90.00
#
_symmetry.space_group_name_H-M   'P 1'
#
loop_
_entity.id
_entity.type
_entity.pdbx_description
1 polymer ?
#
loop_
_entity_poly.entity_id
_entity_poly.type
_entity_poly.pdbx_seq_one_letter_code
_entity_poly.pdbx_strand_id
1 'polypeptide(L)' 'LKVLNLSNNRLAELPYTDDTAKNRNVSALEKLYLTGNCLTDAALDALGKLSALRVLHLAYNVLDTMPE' A
#
# COMPACT_ATOMS: atom_id res chain seq x y z
N LEU A 1 -6.01 -8.87 9.48
CA LEU A 1 -5.50 -7.66 10.18
C LEU A 1 -6.28 -6.46 9.62
N LYS A 2 -6.75 -5.51 10.44
CA LYS A 2 -7.54 -4.35 9.93
C LYS A 2 -6.73 -3.07 9.73
N VAL A 3 -5.67 -2.90 10.52
CA VAL A 3 -4.84 -1.70 10.51
C VAL A 3 -3.39 -2.13 10.42
N LEU A 4 -2.65 -1.57 9.47
CA LEU A 4 -1.22 -1.78 9.30
C LEU A 4 -0.51 -0.43 9.24
N ASN A 5 0.48 -0.23 10.11
CA ASN A 5 1.31 0.96 10.11
C ASN A 5 2.75 0.57 9.76
N LEU A 6 3.21 1.08 8.63
CA LEU A 6 4.54 0.93 8.07
C LEU A 6 5.21 2.29 7.86
N SER A 7 4.73 3.32 8.55
CA SER A 7 5.29 4.68 8.44
C SER A 7 6.74 4.73 8.93
N ASN A 8 7.54 5.64 8.39
CA ASN A 8 8.94 5.86 8.69
C ASN A 8 9.83 4.64 8.40
N ASN A 9 9.63 4.03 7.24
CA ASN A 9 10.49 2.96 6.72
C ASN A 9 11.16 3.41 5.42
N ARG A 10 11.85 2.48 4.74
CA ARG A 10 12.49 2.71 3.43
C ARG A 10 11.86 1.82 2.36
N LEU A 11 10.55 1.64 2.44
CA LEU A 11 9.83 0.82 1.46
C LEU A 11 9.81 1.55 0.13
N ALA A 12 10.46 0.95 -0.88
CA ALA A 12 10.43 1.44 -2.26
C ALA A 12 9.29 0.79 -3.07
N GLU A 13 8.97 -0.46 -2.73
CA GLU A 13 7.92 -1.25 -3.35
C GLU A 13 7.03 -1.90 -2.28
N LEU A 14 5.78 -2.16 -2.64
CA LEU A 14 4.89 -3.00 -1.86
C LEU A 14 4.90 -4.42 -2.46
N PRO A 15 4.76 -5.48 -1.64
CA PRO A 15 4.75 -6.83 -2.15
C PRO A 15 3.65 -6.97 -3.20
N TYR A 16 4.04 -7.30 -4.43
CA TYR A 16 3.11 -7.56 -5.52
C TYR A 16 2.24 -8.76 -5.13
N THR A 17 0.97 -8.52 -4.84
CA THR A 17 0.01 -9.62 -4.69
C THR A 17 -0.33 -10.10 -6.10
N ASP A 18 0.48 -11.02 -6.60
CA ASP A 18 0.10 -11.86 -7.71
C ASP A 18 -1.17 -12.64 -7.28
N ASP A 19 -2.19 -12.69 -8.13
CA ASP A 19 -3.47 -13.38 -7.86
C ASP A 19 -3.28 -14.87 -7.49
N THR A 20 -2.08 -15.43 -7.69
CA THR A 20 -1.71 -16.79 -7.28
C THR A 20 -1.32 -16.91 -5.79
N ALA A 21 -0.95 -15.82 -5.14
CA ALA A 21 -0.68 -15.81 -3.70
C ALA A 21 -2.03 -15.83 -2.97
N LYS A 22 -2.41 -17.02 -2.48
CA LYS A 22 -3.52 -17.30 -1.55
C LYS A 22 -3.51 -16.48 -0.24
N ASN A 23 -2.85 -15.33 -0.17
CA ASN A 23 -2.99 -14.34 0.88
C ASN A 23 -4.27 -13.53 0.69
N ARG A 24 -5.41 -14.22 0.84
CA ARG A 24 -6.73 -13.63 1.13
C ARG A 24 -6.73 -12.72 2.38
N ASN A 25 -5.60 -12.62 3.08
CA ASN A 25 -5.42 -11.87 4.31
C ASN A 25 -5.27 -10.35 4.12
N VAL A 26 -4.96 -9.86 2.91
CA VAL A 26 -4.91 -8.41 2.62
C VAL A 26 -6.31 -7.84 2.31
N SER A 27 -7.28 -8.69 1.98
CA SER A 27 -8.69 -8.32 1.73
C SER A 27 -9.44 -7.82 2.97
N ALA A 28 -8.84 -7.81 4.16
CA ALA A 28 -9.45 -7.27 5.37
C ALA A 28 -8.76 -5.99 5.88
N LEU A 29 -7.75 -5.49 5.16
CA LEU A 29 -7.01 -4.31 5.58
C LEU A 29 -7.85 -3.06 5.30
N GLU A 30 -8.29 -2.39 6.37
CA GLU A 30 -9.13 -1.19 6.29
C GLU A 30 -8.32 0.10 6.41
N LYS A 31 -7.17 0.07 7.11
CA LYS A 31 -6.30 1.23 7.29
C LYS A 31 -4.84 0.88 7.04
N LEU A 32 -4.17 1.66 6.19
CA LEU A 32 -2.77 1.50 5.84
C LEU A 32 -2.04 2.83 5.95
N TYR A 33 -1.02 2.87 6.81
CA TYR A 33 -0.17 4.04 6.97
C TYR A 33 1.23 3.74 6.41
N LEU A 34 1.62 4.50 5.40
CA LEU A 34 2.89 4.39 4.68
C LEU A 34 3.64 5.73 4.65
N THR A 35 3.34 6.62 5.60
CA THR A 35 3.94 7.97 5.65
C THR A 35 5.45 7.91 5.87
N GLY A 36 6.24 8.68 5.14
CA GLY A 36 7.69 8.70 5.30
C GLY A 36 8.33 7.40 4.81
N ASN A 37 8.06 7.05 3.56
CA ASN A 37 8.68 5.91 2.86
C ASN A 37 9.27 6.40 1.52
N CYS A 38 9.72 5.47 0.69
CA CYS A 38 10.29 5.78 -0.63
C CYS A 38 9.42 5.20 -1.76
N LEU A 39 8.12 5.07 -1.56
CA LEU A 39 7.21 4.45 -2.52
C LEU A 39 7.15 5.29 -3.79
N THR A 40 7.23 4.60 -4.92
CA THR A 40 7.08 5.15 -6.28
C THR A 40 5.73 4.73 -6.85
N ASP A 41 5.40 5.22 -8.05
CA ASP A 41 4.12 4.97 -8.72
C ASP A 41 3.84 3.47 -8.93
N ALA A 42 4.88 2.63 -8.98
CA ALA A 42 4.77 1.18 -9.04
C ALA A 42 4.04 0.57 -7.81
N ALA A 43 4.05 1.25 -6.68
CA ALA A 43 3.34 0.82 -5.48
C ALA A 43 1.81 1.04 -5.59
N LEU A 44 1.35 1.92 -6.48
CA LEU A 44 -0.07 2.25 -6.64
C LEU A 44 -0.88 1.05 -7.15
N ASP A 45 -0.33 0.26 -8.09
CA ASP A 45 -0.98 -0.95 -8.60
C ASP A 45 -1.25 -1.97 -7.49
N ALA A 46 -0.31 -2.12 -6.56
CA ALA A 46 -0.48 -3.00 -5.41
C ALA A 46 -1.53 -2.46 -4.42
N LEU A 47 -1.61 -1.13 -4.25
CA LEU A 47 -2.61 -0.49 -3.40
C LEU A 47 -4.02 -0.59 -4.00
N GLY A 48 -4.16 -0.52 -5.33
CA GLY A 48 -5.44 -0.69 -6.02
C GLY A 48 -6.09 -2.06 -5.81
N LYS A 49 -5.30 -3.08 -5.49
CA LYS A 49 -5.78 -4.43 -5.16
C LYS A 49 -6.38 -4.55 -3.74
N LEU A 50 -6.19 -3.54 -2.89
CA LEU A 50 -6.71 -3.53 -1.51
C LEU A 50 -8.17 -3.08 -1.46
N SER A 51 -9.09 -3.93 -1.90
CA SER A 51 -10.52 -3.59 -2.05
C SER A 51 -11.26 -3.22 -0.76
N ALA A 52 -10.74 -3.59 0.41
CA ALA A 52 -11.33 -3.24 1.71
C ALA A 52 -10.71 -1.98 2.35
N LEU A 53 -9.74 -1.34 1.69
CA LEU A 53 -9.03 -0.20 2.24
C LEU A 53 -9.92 1.03 2.29
N ARG A 54 -9.99 1.65 3.46
CA ARG A 54 -10.81 2.85 3.74
C ARG A 54 -9.96 4.07 4.08
N VAL A 55 -8.78 3.84 4.64
CA VAL A 55 -7.84 4.89 5.05
C VAL A 55 -6.46 4.55 4.51
N LEU A 56 -5.87 5.47 3.76
CA LEU A 56 -4.54 5.34 3.18
C LEU A 56 -3.75 6.63 3.41
N HIS A 57 -2.58 6.52 4.03
CA HIS A 57 -1.67 7.64 4.22
C HIS A 57 -0.37 7.40 3.45
N LEU A 58 -0.12 8.20 2.42
CA LEU A 58 1.06 8.11 1.55
C LEU A 58 1.94 9.37 1.59
N ALA A 59 1.72 10.29 2.54
CA ALA A 59 2.52 11.50 2.65
C ALA A 59 4.02 11.18 2.80
N TYR A 60 4.88 12.08 2.32
CA TYR A 60 6.34 11.90 2.34
C TYR A 60 6.78 10.58 1.68
N ASN A 61 6.32 10.35 0.45
CA ASN A 61 6.81 9.33 -0.48
C ASN A 61 7.31 9.98 -1.77
N VAL A 62 7.77 9.18 -2.73
CA VAL A 62 8.31 9.63 -4.03
C VAL A 62 7.31 9.32 -5.15
N LEU A 63 6.03 9.52 -4.85
CA LEU A 63 4.94 9.36 -5.82
C LEU A 63 4.93 10.62 -6.69
N ASP A 64 5.23 10.46 -7.97
CA ASP A 64 5.29 11.57 -8.93
C ASP A 64 3.97 11.66 -9.71
N THR A 65 3.33 10.52 -9.91
CA THR A 65 2.05 10.42 -10.60
C THR A 65 0.95 10.07 -9.61
N MET A 66 -0.10 10.89 -9.53
CA MET A 66 -1.31 10.53 -8.81
C MET A 66 -2.16 9.65 -9.73
N PRO A 67 -2.64 8.47 -9.29
CA PRO A 67 -3.53 7.66 -10.11
C PRO A 67 -4.86 8.42 -10.29
N GLU A 68 -5.40 8.39 -11.51
CA GLU A 68 -6.72 8.97 -11.85
C GLU A 68 -7.87 8.20 -11.17
#